data_AF-A0A4Y8X189-F1
#
_entry.id   AF-A0A4Y8X189-F1
#
_cell.length_a   1.000
_cell.length_b   1.000
_cell.length_c   1.000
_cell.angle_alpha   90.00
_cell.angle_beta   90.00
_cell.angle_gamma   90.00
#
_symmetry.space_group_name_H-M   'P 1'
#
loop_
_entity.id
_entity.type
_entity.pdbx_description
1 polymer ?
#
loop_
_entity_poly.entity_id
_entity_poly.type
_entity_poly.pdbx_seq_one_letter_code
_entity_poly.pdbx_strand_id
1 'polypeptide(L)'
;MNGPHRSLASAARASRPLTTTALAAGGAVALIGCSLMDANVPRVSLQEAEGVRWLSAERPWEQPEGQSSASVSGPLGLTAQGCLAVLPDPQVAASDRRPTLIALPEASVVLENGRVVAVDTGGGRIVKADVATGFTGGMVPSADLPRDVRDAVASCGVRDEVLVPGPLG
;
A
#
# COMPACT_ATOMS: atom_id res chain seq x y z
N MET A 1 -5.02 69.02 19.67
CA MET A 1 -6.22 68.47 20.34
C MET A 1 -6.97 67.58 19.33
N ASN A 2 -7.30 66.36 19.76
CA ASN A 2 -8.20 65.37 19.14
C ASN A 2 -7.77 64.65 17.84
N GLY A 3 -7.30 63.40 17.98
CA GLY A 3 -7.62 62.31 17.03
C GLY A 3 -9.06 61.81 17.22
N PRO A 4 -9.48 60.58 16.82
CA PRO A 4 -8.66 59.44 16.38
C PRO A 4 -9.30 58.54 15.27
N HIS A 5 -8.65 57.40 15.01
CA HIS A 5 -9.17 56.14 14.40
C HIS A 5 -9.62 56.10 12.93
N ARG A 6 -8.83 55.40 12.10
CA ARG A 6 -9.38 54.54 11.03
C ARG A 6 -8.99 53.10 11.30
N SER A 7 -9.99 52.28 11.60
CA SER A 7 -9.95 50.83 11.68
C SER A 7 -10.33 50.20 10.33
N LEU A 8 -9.62 49.12 10.00
CA LEU A 8 -10.09 47.85 9.40
C LEU A 8 -10.83 47.84 8.05
N ALA A 9 -10.20 47.21 7.06
CA ALA A 9 -10.81 46.27 6.10
C ALA A 9 -9.66 45.40 5.56
N SER A 10 -9.34 44.25 6.15
CA SER A 10 -10.02 42.95 6.06
C SER A 10 -10.32 42.48 4.62
N ALA A 11 -9.45 41.56 4.18
CA ALA A 11 -9.67 40.35 3.38
C ALA A 11 -10.87 40.27 2.40
N ALA A 12 -10.55 39.91 1.15
CA ALA A 12 -11.05 38.68 0.53
C ALA A 12 -10.34 38.42 -0.81
N ARG A 13 -9.27 37.62 -0.80
CA ARG A 13 -8.86 36.87 -1.99
C ARG A 13 -9.92 35.78 -2.20
N ALA A 14 -10.59 35.83 -3.34
CA ALA A 14 -11.55 34.83 -3.76
C ALA A 14 -10.82 33.49 -4.00
N SER A 15 -10.89 32.60 -3.01
CA SER A 15 -10.54 31.19 -3.20
C SER A 15 -11.71 30.51 -3.91
N ARG A 16 -11.43 30.00 -5.12
CA ARG A 16 -12.34 29.14 -5.89
C ARG A 16 -12.67 27.88 -5.07
N PRO A 17 -13.93 27.45 -4.99
CA PRO A 17 -14.24 26.15 -4.41
C PRO A 17 -13.74 25.05 -5.36
N LEU A 18 -12.78 24.25 -4.87
CA LEU A 18 -12.50 22.93 -5.42
C LEU A 18 -13.74 22.08 -5.15
N THR A 19 -14.46 21.76 -6.20
CA THR A 19 -15.62 20.88 -6.15
C THR A 19 -15.14 19.46 -5.85
N THR A 20 -15.15 19.08 -4.58
CA THR A 20 -14.92 17.70 -4.15
C THR A 20 -16.16 16.89 -4.48
N THR A 21 -16.16 16.19 -5.62
CA THR A 21 -17.14 15.14 -5.88
C THR A 21 -16.82 13.94 -4.99
N ALA A 22 -17.51 13.83 -3.86
CA ALA A 22 -17.58 12.61 -3.07
C ALA A 22 -18.42 11.59 -3.86
N LEU A 23 -17.76 10.60 -4.47
CA LEU A 23 -18.42 9.44 -5.04
C LEU A 23 -18.89 8.54 -3.90
N ALA A 24 -20.20 8.58 -3.65
CA ALA A 24 -20.89 7.61 -2.85
C ALA A 24 -21.25 6.38 -3.70
N ALA A 25 -21.28 5.23 -3.01
CA ALA A 25 -21.93 3.96 -3.35
C ALA A 25 -21.08 2.89 -4.06
N GLY A 26 -21.01 1.76 -3.36
CA GLY A 26 -20.56 0.47 -3.86
C GLY A 26 -20.46 -0.51 -2.69
N GLY A 27 -21.59 -0.90 -2.10
CA GLY A 27 -21.62 -1.86 -0.99
C GLY A 27 -21.04 -3.20 -1.43
N ALA A 28 -19.83 -3.51 -0.96
CA ALA A 28 -19.26 -4.84 -1.10
C ALA A 28 -19.86 -5.75 -0.03
N VAL A 29 -20.48 -6.85 -0.46
CA VAL A 29 -20.92 -7.93 0.43
C VAL A 29 -19.67 -8.69 0.86
N ALA A 30 -19.13 -8.35 2.03
CA ALA A 30 -18.07 -9.13 2.65
C ALA A 30 -18.66 -10.44 3.19
N LEU A 31 -18.42 -11.56 2.49
CA LEU A 31 -18.65 -12.88 3.04
C LEU A 31 -17.63 -13.10 4.17
N ILE A 32 -18.11 -13.06 5.41
CA ILE A 32 -17.32 -13.29 6.62
C ILE A 32 -16.93 -14.77 6.65
N GLY A 33 -15.78 -15.08 6.03
CA GLY A 33 -15.03 -16.29 6.34
C GLY A 33 -14.32 -16.09 7.68
N CYS A 34 -14.75 -16.81 8.71
CA CYS A 34 -14.02 -16.93 9.96
C CYS A 34 -12.77 -17.80 9.75
N SER A 35 -11.71 -17.21 9.19
CA SER A 35 -10.37 -17.76 9.32
C SER A 35 -9.85 -17.38 10.70
N LEU A 36 -9.55 -18.39 11.53
CA LEU A 36 -8.76 -18.26 12.75
C LEU A 36 -7.31 -17.89 12.37
N MET A 37 -7.12 -16.69 11.83
CA MET A 37 -5.80 -16.09 11.77
C MET A 37 -5.47 -15.61 13.17
N ASP A 38 -4.24 -15.86 13.61
CA ASP A 38 -3.62 -15.21 14.76
C ASP A 38 -4.00 -13.73 14.73
N ALA A 39 -4.57 -13.18 15.81
CA ALA A 39 -5.09 -11.81 15.85
C ALA A 39 -4.03 -10.72 15.50
N ASN A 40 -2.77 -11.15 15.39
CA ASN A 40 -1.61 -10.33 15.07
C ASN A 40 -1.30 -10.25 13.56
N VAL A 41 -1.90 -11.07 12.70
CA VAL A 41 -1.69 -11.02 11.25
C VAL A 41 -2.77 -10.16 10.60
N PRO A 42 -2.42 -9.04 9.94
CA PRO A 42 -3.38 -8.22 9.22
C PRO A 42 -4.09 -9.01 8.12
N ARG A 43 -5.41 -8.84 7.99
CA ARG A 43 -6.12 -9.41 6.84
C ARG A 43 -5.61 -8.77 5.55
N VAL A 44 -5.26 -9.64 4.59
CA VAL A 44 -4.84 -9.25 3.24
C VAL A 44 -5.97 -9.53 2.26
N SER A 45 -6.27 -8.56 1.40
CA SER A 45 -7.23 -8.65 0.31
C SER A 45 -6.54 -8.38 -1.03
N LEU A 46 -7.13 -8.91 -2.11
CA LEU A 46 -6.71 -8.61 -3.48
C LEU A 46 -7.49 -7.41 -4.00
N GLN A 47 -6.77 -6.48 -4.61
CA GLN A 47 -7.33 -5.35 -5.32
C GLN A 47 -6.90 -5.41 -6.79
N GLU A 48 -7.79 -5.01 -7.69
CA GLU A 48 -7.52 -4.99 -9.12
C GLU A 48 -8.13 -3.74 -9.77
N ALA A 49 -7.34 -3.06 -10.60
CA ALA A 49 -7.79 -1.96 -11.44
C ALA A 49 -6.91 -1.85 -12.69
N GLU A 50 -7.52 -1.64 -13.87
CA GLU A 50 -6.81 -1.42 -15.14
C GLU A 50 -5.76 -2.52 -15.46
N GLY A 51 -6.03 -3.76 -15.09
CA GLY A 51 -5.13 -4.91 -15.28
C GLY A 51 -3.95 -4.98 -14.31
N VAL A 52 -3.90 -4.07 -13.32
CA VAL A 52 -2.94 -4.11 -12.21
C VAL A 52 -3.58 -4.76 -11.00
N ARG A 53 -2.89 -5.76 -10.44
CA ARG A 53 -3.29 -6.44 -9.19
C ARG A 53 -2.35 -6.03 -8.06
N TRP A 54 -2.88 -5.62 -6.92
CA TRP A 54 -2.08 -5.36 -5.73
C TRP A 54 -2.75 -5.92 -4.49
N LEU A 55 -1.94 -6.18 -3.47
CA LEU A 55 -2.45 -6.65 -2.20
C LEU A 55 -2.68 -5.46 -1.28
N SER A 56 -3.79 -5.49 -0.57
CA SER A 56 -4.09 -4.52 0.47
C SER A 56 -4.19 -5.20 1.82
N ALA A 57 -3.55 -4.62 2.83
CA ALA A 57 -3.69 -5.03 4.22
C ALA A 57 -4.69 -4.11 4.94
N GLU A 58 -5.58 -4.67 5.76
CA GLU A 58 -6.56 -3.88 6.53
C GLU A 58 -5.91 -2.93 7.53
N ARG A 59 -4.69 -3.28 7.97
CA ARG A 59 -3.88 -2.51 8.94
C ARG A 59 -2.38 -2.79 8.72
N PRO A 60 -1.48 -1.89 9.13
CA PRO A 60 -0.05 -2.15 9.12
C PRO A 60 0.32 -3.39 9.96
N TRP A 61 1.46 -4.01 9.65
CA TRP A 61 2.01 -5.06 10.50
C TRP A 61 2.44 -4.49 11.85
N GLU A 62 1.94 -5.08 12.93
CA GLU A 62 2.39 -4.81 14.29
C GLU A 62 3.32 -5.95 14.70
N GLN A 63 4.59 -5.62 14.96
CA GLN A 63 5.60 -6.61 15.32
C GLN A 63 5.24 -7.27 16.66
N PRO A 64 4.97 -8.58 16.69
CA PRO A 64 4.73 -9.28 17.95
C PRO A 64 5.99 -9.27 18.82
N GLU A 65 5.80 -9.22 20.14
CA GLU A 65 6.92 -9.25 21.09
C GLU A 65 7.75 -10.54 20.92
N GLY A 66 9.07 -10.39 20.81
CA GLY A 66 10.00 -11.51 20.61
C GLY A 66 10.15 -11.99 19.16
N GLN A 67 9.48 -11.37 18.19
CA GLN A 67 9.68 -11.65 16.75
C GLN A 67 10.49 -10.55 16.06
N SER A 68 11.21 -10.91 15.01
CA SER A 68 11.96 -9.96 14.16
C SER A 68 11.16 -9.56 12.93
N SER A 69 11.26 -8.31 12.52
CA SER A 69 10.76 -7.86 11.21
C SER A 69 11.68 -8.31 10.09
N ALA A 70 11.10 -8.56 8.92
CA ALA A 70 11.82 -8.77 7.68
C ALA A 70 12.00 -7.43 6.95
N SER A 71 13.08 -7.33 6.17
CA SER A 71 13.37 -6.18 5.31
C SER A 71 13.48 -6.63 3.87
N VAL A 72 12.78 -5.94 2.98
CA VAL A 72 12.85 -6.14 1.53
C VAL A 72 13.19 -4.81 0.88
N SER A 73 14.21 -4.82 0.03
CA SER A 73 14.69 -3.62 -0.65
C SER A 73 14.70 -3.82 -2.15
N GLY A 74 14.26 -2.80 -2.88
CA GLY A 74 14.22 -2.82 -4.33
C GLY A 74 13.26 -1.77 -4.89
N PRO A 75 13.20 -1.59 -6.22
CA PRO A 75 12.22 -0.73 -6.83
C PRO A 75 10.82 -1.36 -6.74
N LEU A 76 9.83 -0.54 -6.44
CA LEU A 76 8.43 -0.95 -6.54
C LEU A 76 8.00 -0.94 -8.01
N GLY A 77 7.49 -2.06 -8.50
CA GLY A 77 7.10 -2.21 -9.90
C GLY A 77 6.11 -3.35 -10.14
N LEU A 78 5.81 -3.60 -11.41
CA LEU A 78 4.90 -4.66 -11.83
C LEU A 78 5.67 -5.90 -12.27
N THR A 79 5.19 -7.07 -11.87
CA THR A 79 5.59 -8.35 -12.46
C THR A 79 5.09 -8.47 -13.91
N ALA A 80 5.63 -9.43 -14.66
CA ALA A 80 5.16 -9.70 -16.03
C ALA A 80 3.67 -10.07 -16.10
N GLN A 81 3.08 -10.47 -14.98
CA GLN A 81 1.69 -10.88 -14.82
C GLN A 81 0.81 -9.78 -14.20
N GLY A 82 1.32 -8.55 -14.09
CA GLY A 82 0.56 -7.36 -13.65
C GLY A 82 0.40 -7.23 -12.14
N CYS A 83 1.14 -7.99 -11.34
CA CYS A 83 1.10 -7.88 -9.87
C CYS A 83 2.10 -6.84 -9.35
N LEU A 84 1.68 -5.96 -8.45
CA LEU A 84 2.54 -4.99 -7.76
C LEU A 84 3.45 -5.71 -6.76
N ALA A 85 4.76 -5.52 -6.90
CA ALA A 85 5.77 -6.18 -6.09
C ALA A 85 7.00 -5.29 -5.90
N VAL A 86 7.79 -5.60 -4.87
CA VAL A 86 9.17 -5.13 -4.78
C VAL A 86 10.00 -6.03 -5.68
N LEU A 87 10.51 -5.45 -6.76
CA LEU A 87 11.38 -6.14 -7.71
C LEU A 87 12.77 -6.30 -7.08
N PRO A 88 13.49 -7.39 -7.37
CA PRO A 88 14.87 -7.53 -6.91
C PRO A 88 15.74 -6.39 -7.44
N ASP A 89 16.66 -5.92 -6.61
CA ASP A 89 17.68 -4.99 -7.07
C ASP A 89 18.54 -5.66 -8.17
N PRO A 90 18.74 -5.01 -9.34
CA PRO A 90 19.54 -5.57 -10.43
C PRO A 90 20.98 -5.93 -10.02
N GLN A 91 21.49 -5.37 -8.91
CA GLN A 91 22.81 -5.68 -8.35
C GLN A 91 22.85 -7.00 -7.53
N VAL A 92 21.71 -7.63 -7.24
CA VAL A 92 21.64 -8.88 -6.47
C VAL A 92 21.80 -10.11 -7.38
N ALA A 93 22.42 -11.17 -6.83
CA ALA A 93 22.65 -12.45 -7.51
C ALA A 93 21.36 -13.03 -8.11
N ALA A 94 21.46 -13.57 -9.33
CA ALA A 94 20.31 -13.99 -10.14
C ALA A 94 19.42 -15.07 -9.50
N SER A 95 19.98 -15.90 -8.62
CA SER A 95 19.28 -16.98 -7.91
C SER A 95 18.24 -16.48 -6.90
N ASP A 96 18.38 -15.26 -6.39
CA ASP A 96 17.52 -14.67 -5.35
C ASP A 96 16.56 -13.59 -5.89
N ARG A 97 16.36 -13.56 -7.22
CA ARG A 97 15.63 -12.50 -7.95
C ARG A 97 14.11 -12.66 -8.01
N ARG A 98 13.48 -13.48 -7.16
CA ARG A 98 12.01 -13.54 -7.17
C ARG A 98 11.44 -12.26 -6.56
N PRO A 99 10.54 -11.54 -7.25
CA PRO A 99 9.90 -10.38 -6.67
C PRO A 99 9.17 -10.75 -5.38
N THR A 100 9.10 -9.81 -4.45
CA THR A 100 8.35 -9.99 -3.20
C THR A 100 7.07 -9.19 -3.29
N LEU A 101 5.93 -9.85 -3.13
CA LEU A 101 4.66 -9.15 -3.05
C LEU A 101 4.59 -8.31 -1.78
N ILE A 102 3.92 -7.18 -1.88
CA ILE A 102 3.73 -6.24 -0.79
C ILE A 102 2.23 -5.97 -0.61
N ALA A 103 1.75 -6.13 0.62
CA ALA A 103 0.37 -5.84 1.01
C ALA A 103 0.33 -4.50 1.74
N LEU A 104 -0.02 -3.43 1.02
CA LEU A 104 -0.01 -2.07 1.55
C LEU A 104 -1.34 -1.75 2.27
N PRO A 105 -1.35 -0.89 3.30
CA PRO A 105 -2.60 -0.41 3.90
C PRO A 105 -3.62 0.09 2.85
N GLU A 106 -4.92 -0.06 3.12
CA GLU A 106 -5.96 0.46 2.22
C GLU A 106 -5.76 1.97 1.93
N ALA A 107 -6.01 2.38 0.67
CA ALA A 107 -5.77 3.72 0.12
C ALA A 107 -4.30 4.14 -0.13
N SER A 108 -3.34 3.22 0.02
CA SER A 108 -1.92 3.51 -0.20
C SER A 108 -1.47 3.62 -1.66
N VAL A 109 -2.30 3.31 -2.67
CA VAL A 109 -1.84 3.29 -4.07
C VAL A 109 -2.24 4.58 -4.80
N VAL A 110 -1.27 5.26 -5.40
CA VAL A 110 -1.50 6.42 -6.27
C VAL A 110 -1.41 5.98 -7.71
N LEU A 111 -2.55 6.10 -8.42
CA LEU A 111 -2.68 5.76 -9.82
C LEU A 111 -2.71 7.03 -10.69
N GLU A 112 -1.95 7.04 -11.77
CA GLU A 112 -2.08 8.01 -12.86
C GLU A 112 -2.28 7.25 -14.17
N ASN A 113 -3.37 7.54 -14.90
CA ASN A 113 -3.73 6.86 -16.15
C ASN A 113 -3.74 5.31 -16.02
N GLY A 114 -4.23 4.79 -14.89
CA GLY A 114 -4.25 3.35 -14.61
C GLY A 114 -2.90 2.74 -14.23
N ARG A 115 -1.82 3.52 -14.17
CA ARG A 115 -0.49 3.07 -13.75
C ARG A 115 -0.22 3.46 -12.31
N VAL A 116 0.34 2.52 -11.53
CA VAL A 116 0.91 2.84 -10.21
C VAL A 116 2.11 3.74 -10.40
N VAL A 117 1.98 4.99 -9.93
CA VAL A 117 3.07 5.98 -9.99
C VAL A 117 3.70 6.24 -8.63
N ALA A 118 2.98 5.96 -7.55
CA ALA A 118 3.50 6.01 -6.21
C ALA A 118 2.67 5.16 -5.25
N VAL A 119 3.22 4.92 -4.07
CA VAL A 119 2.50 4.36 -2.95
C VAL A 119 2.76 5.16 -1.68
N ASP A 120 1.72 5.44 -0.90
CA ASP A 120 1.86 5.87 0.49
C ASP A 120 2.19 4.64 1.33
N THR A 121 3.39 4.64 1.89
CA THR A 121 3.89 3.53 2.70
C THR A 121 3.34 3.50 4.13
N GLY A 122 2.34 4.34 4.43
CA GLY A 122 1.82 4.55 5.78
C GLY A 122 2.69 5.55 6.53
N GLY A 123 2.08 6.43 7.31
CA GLY A 123 2.81 7.50 8.03
C GLY A 123 3.15 8.73 7.17
N GLY A 124 2.52 8.88 6.00
CA GLY A 124 2.66 10.09 5.15
C GLY A 124 3.88 10.09 4.24
N ARG A 125 4.57 8.95 4.09
CA ARG A 125 5.70 8.80 3.17
C ARG A 125 5.23 8.22 1.83
N ILE A 126 5.30 9.04 0.79
CA ILE A 126 5.00 8.66 -0.59
C ILE A 126 6.27 8.18 -1.29
N VAL A 127 6.30 6.94 -1.73
CA VAL A 127 7.38 6.34 -2.54
C VAL A 127 6.92 6.25 -3.98
N LYS A 128 7.65 6.89 -4.90
CA LYS A 128 7.37 6.76 -6.34
C LYS A 128 7.68 5.34 -6.83
N ALA A 129 6.87 4.86 -7.77
CA ALA A 129 7.20 3.66 -8.53
C ALA A 129 8.59 3.80 -9.18
N ASP A 130 9.28 2.67 -9.40
CA ASP A 130 10.63 2.58 -9.95
C ASP A 130 11.75 3.18 -9.07
N VAL A 131 11.43 3.84 -7.94
CA VAL A 131 12.44 4.28 -6.96
C VAL A 131 12.74 3.14 -6.00
N ALA A 132 14.02 2.77 -5.91
CA ALA A 132 14.47 1.79 -4.94
C ALA A 132 14.20 2.27 -3.51
N THR A 133 13.48 1.46 -2.74
CA THR A 133 13.21 1.73 -1.33
C THR A 133 13.32 0.46 -0.50
N GLY A 134 13.42 0.63 0.81
CA GLY A 134 13.30 -0.45 1.78
C GLY A 134 11.92 -0.45 2.42
N PHE A 135 11.35 -1.64 2.53
CA PHE A 135 10.13 -1.94 3.28
C PHE A 135 10.48 -2.89 4.43
N THR A 136 9.96 -2.61 5.61
CA THR A 136 10.15 -3.42 6.82
C THR A 136 8.79 -3.85 7.34
N GLY A 137 8.65 -5.12 7.73
CA GLY A 137 7.39 -5.63 8.25
C GLY A 137 7.38 -7.13 8.46
N GLY A 138 6.19 -7.71 8.54
CA GLY A 138 6.01 -9.16 8.71
C GLY A 138 5.92 -9.89 7.38
N MET A 139 6.50 -11.08 7.32
CA MET A 139 6.30 -12.01 6.20
C MET A 139 5.14 -12.92 6.52
N VAL A 140 4.12 -12.90 5.65
CA VAL A 140 2.97 -13.79 5.73
C VAL A 140 3.13 -14.87 4.67
N PRO A 141 3.21 -16.15 5.05
CA PRO A 141 3.25 -17.25 4.08
C PRO A 141 2.01 -17.24 3.19
N SER A 142 2.18 -17.50 1.89
CA SER A 142 1.06 -17.52 0.94
C SER A 142 0.01 -18.59 1.27
N ALA A 143 0.41 -19.64 2.01
CA ALA A 143 -0.48 -20.68 2.50
C ALA A 143 -1.53 -20.16 3.50
N ASP A 144 -1.18 -19.11 4.24
CA ASP A 144 -1.99 -18.50 5.30
C ASP A 144 -2.95 -17.42 4.76
N LEU A 145 -2.81 -17.05 3.48
CA LEU A 145 -3.66 -16.08 2.82
C LEU A 145 -5.05 -16.66 2.49
N PRO A 146 -6.08 -15.80 2.36
CA PRO A 146 -7.36 -16.18 1.78
C PRO A 146 -7.19 -16.87 0.42
N ARG A 147 -8.09 -17.82 0.10
CA ARG A 147 -7.92 -18.68 -1.08
C ARG A 147 -7.85 -17.88 -2.39
N ASP A 148 -8.70 -16.87 -2.54
CA ASP A 148 -8.73 -15.95 -3.67
C ASP A 148 -7.40 -15.19 -3.82
N VAL A 149 -6.85 -14.69 -2.71
CA VAL A 149 -5.54 -14.03 -2.68
C VAL A 149 -4.44 -15.03 -3.04
N ARG A 150 -4.44 -16.22 -2.45
CA ARG A 150 -3.46 -17.27 -2.70
C ARG A 150 -3.41 -17.68 -4.18
N ASP A 151 -4.58 -17.88 -4.78
CA ASP A 151 -4.68 -18.25 -6.19
C ASP A 151 -4.18 -17.10 -7.10
N ALA A 152 -4.44 -15.84 -6.71
CA ALA A 152 -3.90 -14.68 -7.43
C ALA A 152 -2.37 -14.57 -7.32
N VAL A 153 -1.79 -14.70 -6.11
CA VAL A 153 -0.34 -14.59 -5.91
C VAL A 153 0.44 -15.72 -6.56
N ALA A 154 -0.13 -16.93 -6.61
CA ALA A 154 0.48 -18.08 -7.28
C ALA A 154 0.72 -17.81 -8.78
N SER A 155 -0.11 -16.95 -9.40
CA SER A 155 0.05 -16.55 -10.80
C SER A 155 1.09 -15.45 -11.04
N CYS A 156 1.63 -14.82 -9.99
CA CYS A 156 2.47 -13.63 -10.11
C CYS A 156 3.98 -13.91 -10.30
N GLY A 157 4.43 -15.17 -10.22
CA GLY A 157 5.86 -15.51 -10.38
C GLY A 157 6.77 -14.96 -9.27
N VAL A 158 6.24 -14.84 -8.06
CA VAL A 158 6.85 -14.20 -6.89
C VAL A 158 7.35 -15.22 -5.87
N ARG A 159 7.93 -14.75 -4.76
CA ARG A 159 8.21 -15.58 -3.57
C ARG A 159 6.91 -16.10 -2.95
N ASP A 160 6.99 -17.22 -2.25
CA ASP A 160 5.84 -17.83 -1.54
C ASP A 160 5.41 -17.09 -0.27
N GLU A 161 5.85 -15.84 -0.11
CA GLU A 161 5.64 -15.00 1.07
C GLU A 161 5.24 -13.59 0.63
N VAL A 162 4.34 -12.97 1.38
CA VAL A 162 3.89 -11.59 1.19
C VAL A 162 4.41 -10.74 2.33
N LEU A 163 5.05 -9.62 2.00
CA LEU A 163 5.44 -8.63 3.00
C LEU A 163 4.24 -7.74 3.33
N VAL A 164 3.85 -7.69 4.61
CA VAL A 164 2.94 -6.68 5.14
C VAL A 164 3.79 -5.61 5.83
N PRO A 165 3.89 -4.38 5.31
CA PRO A 165 4.71 -3.34 5.92
C PRO A 165 4.16 -2.94 7.29
N GLY A 166 5.07 -2.74 8.24
CA GLY A 166 4.74 -2.10 9.51
C GLY A 166 4.68 -0.57 9.38
N PRO A 167 4.23 0.14 10.43
CA PRO A 167 4.36 1.59 10.46
C PRO A 167 5.84 1.94 10.35
N LEU A 168 6.19 2.76 9.36
CA LEU A 168 7.53 3.31 9.25
C LEU A 168 7.74 4.24 10.44
N GLY A 169 8.57 3.81 11.38
CA GLY A 169 9.02 4.62 12.52
C GLY A 169 9.94 5.77 12.10
#